data_AF-A0A6P6Q1J4-F1
#
_entry.id   AF-A0A6P6Q1J4-F1
#
_cell.length_a   1.000
_cell.length_b   1.000
_cell.length_c   1.000
_cell.angle_alpha   90.00
_cell.angle_beta   90.00
_cell.angle_gamma   90.00
#
_symmetry.space_group_name_H-M   'P 1'
#
loop_
_entity.id
_entity.type
_entity.pdbx_description
1 polymer ?
#
loop_
_entity_poly.entity_id
_entity_poly.type
_entity_poly.pdbx_seq_one_letter_code
_entity_poly.pdbx_strand_id
1 'polypeptide(L)'
;MFAGASLAATWFTLTCLTRLTHLPSTQATLYTSCILVGIFINSSVPIFLELFIETVYPVPEGITCGVVTFLSNLFTGLLLFCLTFYFTELSWLNWCLTGSCIFSLLLLLFFRESYDRLYLDVFVSV
;
A
#
# COMPACT_ATOMS: atom_id res chain seq x y z
N MET A 1 -5.52 -3.52 8.60
CA MET A 1 -5.13 -4.19 7.34
C MET A 1 -3.77 -3.74 6.84
N PHE A 2 -3.49 -2.43 6.71
CA PHE A 2 -2.18 -1.92 6.29
C PHE A 2 -1.03 -2.26 7.26
N ALA A 3 -1.28 -2.29 8.57
CA ALA A 3 -0.36 -2.84 9.58
C ALA A 3 0.00 -4.32 9.33
N GLY A 4 -0.96 -5.11 8.84
CA GLY A 4 -0.70 -6.50 8.43
C GLY A 4 0.11 -6.59 7.13
N ALA A 5 -0.14 -5.69 6.18
CA ALA A 5 0.64 -5.59 4.94
C ALA A 5 2.10 -5.22 5.19
N SER A 6 2.37 -4.24 6.06
CA SER A 6 3.74 -3.86 6.42
C SER A 6 4.45 -4.94 7.23
N LEU A 7 3.75 -5.62 8.15
CA LEU A 7 4.32 -6.72 8.92
C LEU A 7 4.66 -7.91 7.99
N ALA A 8 3.79 -8.21 7.03
CA ALA A 8 4.03 -9.26 6.04
C ALA A 8 5.14 -8.89 5.04
N ALA A 9 5.24 -7.62 4.63
CA ALA A 9 6.29 -7.14 3.73
C ALA A 9 7.66 -7.06 4.42
N THR A 10 7.71 -6.60 5.67
CA THR A 10 8.92 -6.64 6.52
C THR A 10 9.34 -8.08 6.78
N TRP A 11 8.40 -8.98 7.07
CA TRP A 11 8.65 -10.41 7.21
C TRP A 11 9.23 -11.02 5.93
N PHE A 12 8.63 -10.75 4.77
CA PHE A 12 9.16 -11.19 3.46
C PHE A 12 10.59 -10.68 3.21
N THR A 13 10.84 -9.38 3.47
CA THR A 13 12.15 -8.76 3.23
C THR A 13 13.23 -9.27 4.20
N LEU A 14 12.87 -9.50 5.46
CA LEU A 14 13.75 -10.18 6.43
C LEU A 14 14.05 -11.62 6.04
N THR A 15 13.07 -12.34 5.46
CA THR A 15 13.27 -13.72 5.00
C THR A 15 14.18 -13.78 3.76
N CYS A 16 14.15 -12.75 2.91
CA CYS A 16 15.08 -12.59 1.78
C CYS A 16 16.48 -12.12 2.22
N LEU A 17 16.60 -11.32 3.29
CA LEU A 17 17.88 -11.02 3.93
C LEU A 17 18.30 -12.15 4.90
N THR A 18 18.71 -13.27 4.33
CA THR A 18 19.32 -14.41 5.06
C THR A 18 20.58 -14.05 5.87
N ARG A 19 21.02 -12.79 5.87
CA ARG A 19 22.22 -12.30 6.55
C ARG A 19 22.02 -11.97 8.05
N LEU A 20 20.79 -11.77 8.54
CA LEU A 20 20.55 -11.28 9.92
C LEU A 20 19.85 -12.26 10.87
N THR A 21 19.28 -13.37 10.38
CA THR A 21 18.51 -14.29 11.24
C THR A 21 18.61 -15.74 10.78
N HIS A 22 18.77 -16.67 11.73
CA HIS A 22 18.72 -18.14 11.58
C HIS A 22 17.35 -18.70 11.11
N LEU A 23 16.55 -17.90 10.40
CA LEU A 23 15.24 -18.31 9.89
C LEU A 23 15.43 -19.18 8.64
N PRO A 24 14.89 -20.41 8.60
CA PRO A 24 15.00 -21.28 7.44
C PRO A 24 14.21 -20.64 6.27
N SER A 25 14.94 -20.17 5.25
CA SER A 25 14.38 -19.72 3.98
C SER A 25 13.85 -20.94 3.22
N THR A 26 12.66 -21.37 3.62
CA THR A 26 11.96 -22.51 3.01
C THR A 26 11.02 -21.95 1.97
N GLN A 27 10.87 -22.60 0.81
CA GLN A 27 9.97 -22.11 -0.24
C GLN A 27 8.56 -21.80 0.30
N ALA A 28 8.07 -22.62 1.24
CA ALA A 28 6.79 -22.41 1.91
C ALA A 28 6.67 -21.07 2.66
N THR A 29 7.72 -20.59 3.33
CA THR A 29 7.66 -19.33 4.08
C THR A 29 7.62 -18.11 3.15
N LEU A 30 8.37 -18.17 2.05
CA LEU A 30 8.33 -17.15 1.00
C LEU A 30 6.95 -17.08 0.34
N TYR A 31 6.39 -18.22 -0.09
CA TYR A 31 5.04 -18.24 -0.68
C TYR A 31 3.97 -17.72 0.27
N THR A 32 4.00 -18.15 1.52
CA THR A 32 3.03 -17.70 2.54
C THR A 32 3.10 -16.19 2.74
N SER A 33 4.31 -15.63 2.84
CA SER A 33 4.49 -14.19 3.01
C SER A 33 4.06 -13.37 1.79
N CYS A 34 4.35 -13.83 0.56
CA CYS A 34 3.87 -13.20 -0.67
C CYS A 34 2.34 -13.20 -0.76
N ILE A 35 1.69 -14.31 -0.41
CA ILE A 35 0.23 -14.44 -0.43
C ILE A 35 -0.39 -13.50 0.60
N LEU A 36 0.16 -13.43 1.81
CA LEU A 36 -0.32 -12.51 2.85
C LEU A 36 -0.18 -11.04 2.41
N VAL A 37 0.96 -10.64 1.85
CA VAL A 37 1.17 -9.30 1.29
C VAL A 37 0.12 -9.02 0.21
N GLY A 38 -0.09 -9.95 -0.71
CA GLY A 38 -1.08 -9.82 -1.77
C GLY A 38 -2.50 -9.60 -1.24
N ILE A 39 -2.94 -10.41 -0.29
CA ILE A 39 -4.29 -10.30 0.30
C ILE A 39 -4.46 -8.94 0.99
N PHE A 40 -3.50 -8.54 1.84
CA PHE A 40 -3.64 -7.31 2.59
C PHE A 40 -3.57 -6.06 1.71
N ILE A 41 -2.70 -6.02 0.70
CA ILE A 41 -2.62 -4.89 -0.23
C ILE A 41 -3.92 -4.78 -1.04
N ASN A 42 -4.40 -5.87 -1.65
CA ASN A 42 -5.62 -5.83 -2.47
C ASN A 42 -6.87 -5.44 -1.66
N SER A 43 -7.00 -5.94 -0.42
CA SER A 43 -8.12 -5.58 0.46
C SER A 43 -8.15 -4.09 0.83
N SER A 44 -7.00 -3.43 0.79
CA SER A 44 -6.85 -2.06 1.26
C SER A 44 -7.17 -1.01 0.19
N VAL A 45 -7.07 -1.37 -1.09
CA VAL A 45 -7.40 -0.48 -2.24
C VAL A 45 -8.82 0.11 -2.15
N PRO A 46 -9.90 -0.68 -1.99
CA PRO A 46 -11.25 -0.11 -1.93
C PRO A 46 -11.46 0.81 -0.72
N ILE A 47 -10.89 0.46 0.44
CA ILE A 47 -11.01 1.23 1.68
C ILE A 47 -10.37 2.62 1.54
N PHE A 48 -9.20 2.73 0.90
CA PHE A 48 -8.60 4.05 0.67
C PHE A 48 -9.33 4.88 -0.37
N LEU A 49 -9.90 4.23 -1.38
CA LEU A 49 -10.68 4.94 -2.39
C LEU A 49 -11.92 5.57 -1.77
N GLU A 50 -12.60 4.84 -0.88
CA GLU A 50 -13.74 5.34 -0.11
C GLU A 50 -13.35 6.51 0.81
N LEU A 51 -12.30 6.34 1.62
CA LEU A 51 -11.77 7.40 2.49
C LEU A 51 -11.37 8.66 1.70
N PHE A 52 -10.74 8.47 0.54
CA PHE A 52 -10.30 9.58 -0.31
C PHE A 52 -11.50 10.36 -0.88
N ILE A 53 -12.53 9.66 -1.36
CA ILE A 53 -13.77 10.30 -1.85
C ILE A 53 -14.43 11.14 -0.75
N GLU A 54 -14.45 10.64 0.49
CA GLU A 54 -14.97 11.41 1.64
C GLU A 54 -14.18 12.69 1.90
N THR A 55 -12.84 12.63 1.85
CA THR A 55 -11.99 13.80 2.12
C THR A 55 -12.01 14.86 1.02
N VAL A 56 -12.37 14.49 -0.21
CA VAL A 56 -12.34 15.38 -1.39
C VAL A 56 -13.75 15.84 -1.78
N TYR A 57 -14.76 15.57 -0.96
CA TYR A 57 -16.11 16.11 -1.16
C TYR A 57 -16.08 17.65 -1.24
N PRO A 58 -16.74 18.31 -2.22
CA PRO A 58 -17.81 17.81 -3.10
C PRO A 58 -17.37 17.36 -4.52
N VAL A 59 -16.11 16.96 -4.73
CA VAL A 59 -15.64 16.57 -6.07
C VAL A 59 -16.30 15.26 -6.56
N PRO A 60 -16.64 15.14 -7.85
CA PRO A 60 -17.19 13.91 -8.43
C PRO A 60 -16.26 12.70 -8.28
N GLU A 61 -16.84 11.57 -7.88
CA GLU A 61 -16.15 10.29 -7.64
C GLU A 61 -15.35 9.79 -8.85
N GLY A 62 -15.85 10.06 -10.07
CA GLY A 62 -15.16 9.67 -11.30
C GLY A 62 -13.82 10.38 -11.49
N ILE A 63 -13.69 11.64 -11.04
CA ILE A 63 -12.45 12.42 -11.17
C ILE A 63 -11.43 11.92 -10.13
N THR A 64 -11.85 11.73 -8.88
CA THR A 64 -10.97 11.22 -7.82
C THR A 64 -10.46 9.82 -8.14
N CYS A 65 -11.34 8.91 -8.57
CA CYS A 65 -10.96 7.58 -9.03
C CYS A 65 -10.01 7.61 -10.24
N GLY A 66 -10.28 8.48 -11.22
CA GLY A 66 -9.42 8.66 -12.39
C GLY A 66 -8.01 9.14 -12.04
N VAL A 67 -7.89 10.12 -11.14
CA VAL A 67 -6.60 10.64 -10.67
C VAL A 67 -5.82 9.57 -9.92
N VAL A 68 -6.45 8.85 -8.98
CA VAL A 68 -5.79 7.76 -8.24
C VAL A 68 -5.28 6.68 -9.17
N THR A 69 -6.09 6.29 -10.17
CA THR A 69 -5.71 5.27 -11.16
C THR A 69 -4.59 5.76 -12.08
N PHE A 70 -4.62 7.03 -12.50
CA PHE A 70 -3.55 7.62 -13.29
C PHE A 70 -2.22 7.65 -12.52
N LEU A 71 -2.23 8.10 -11.26
CA LEU A 71 -1.03 8.09 -10.41
C LEU A 71 -0.51 6.66 -10.23
N SER A 72 -1.38 5.69 -9.94
CA SER A 72 -0.99 4.28 -9.77
C SER A 72 -0.30 3.72 -11.02
N ASN A 73 -0.86 3.98 -12.21
CA ASN A 73 -0.26 3.58 -13.47
C ASN A 73 1.07 4.31 -13.75
N LEU A 74 1.17 5.60 -13.41
CA LEU A 74 2.41 6.37 -13.57
C LEU A 74 3.54 5.81 -12.71
N PHE A 75 3.28 5.52 -11.43
CA PHE A 75 4.27 4.93 -10.53
C PHE A 75 4.69 3.52 -10.99
N THR A 76 3.73 2.71 -11.45
CA THR A 76 4.03 1.39 -12.02
C THR A 76 4.88 1.49 -13.28
N GLY A 77 4.57 2.43 -14.16
CA GLY A 77 5.35 2.70 -15.38
C GLY A 77 6.78 3.14 -15.08
N LEU A 78 6.98 4.04 -14.11
CA LEU A 78 8.31 4.45 -13.67
C LEU A 78 9.12 3.29 -13.07
N LEU A 79 8.46 2.43 -12.29
CA LEU A 79 9.11 1.25 -11.70
C LEU A 79 9.54 0.25 -12.79
N LEU A 80 8.67 -0.02 -13.78
CA LEU A 80 9.00 -0.86 -14.94
C LEU A 80 10.13 -0.27 -15.80
N PHE A 81 10.15 1.05 -15.95
CA PHE A 81 11.24 1.76 -16.62
C PHE A 81 12.56 1.57 -15.86
N CYS A 82 12.60 1.76 -14.55
CA CYS A 82 13.78 1.47 -13.73
C CYS A 82 14.23 0.01 -13.82
N LEU A 83 13.29 -0.94 -13.83
CA LEU A 83 13.58 -2.38 -13.98
C LEU A 83 14.29 -2.68 -15.31
N THR A 84 13.97 -1.93 -16.36
CA THR A 84 14.61 -2.08 -17.68
C THR A 84 16.10 -1.72 -17.66
N PHE A 85 16.51 -0.76 -16.81
CA PHE A 85 17.92 -0.36 -16.65
C PHE A 85 18.68 -1.18 -15.61
N TYR A 86 18.01 -1.67 -14.57
CA TYR A 86 18.61 -2.39 -13.44
C TYR A 86 18.14 -3.86 -13.40
N PHE A 87 18.63 -4.68 -14.33
CA PHE A 87 18.20 -6.09 -14.45
C PHE A 87 18.89 -7.04 -13.45
N THR A 88 20.06 -6.67 -12.94
CA THR A 88 20.95 -7.60 -12.21
C THR A 88 20.70 -7.71 -10.71
N GLU A 89 20.09 -6.71 -10.06
CA GLU A 89 19.94 -6.67 -8.59
C GLU A 89 18.49 -6.39 -8.17
N LEU A 90 17.68 -7.45 -8.05
CA LEU A 90 16.26 -7.37 -7.67
C LEU A 90 16.02 -7.12 -6.18
N SER A 91 17.07 -7.18 -5.36
CA SER A 91 16.99 -6.96 -3.90
C SER A 91 16.44 -5.57 -3.54
N TRP A 92 16.71 -4.56 -4.37
CA TRP A 92 16.23 -3.20 -4.18
C TRP A 92 14.69 -3.09 -4.27
N LEU A 93 14.07 -3.93 -5.11
CA LEU A 93 12.61 -3.94 -5.30
C LEU A 93 11.88 -4.42 -4.03
N ASN A 94 12.45 -5.39 -3.31
CA ASN A 94 11.91 -5.86 -2.04
C ASN A 94 11.98 -4.78 -0.95
N TRP A 95 13.08 -4.02 -0.90
CA TRP A 95 13.22 -2.88 0.00
C TRP A 95 12.27 -1.73 -0.35
N CYS A 96 12.04 -1.46 -1.64
CA CYS A 96 11.04 -0.49 -2.08
C CYS A 96 9.63 -0.88 -1.65
N LEU A 97 9.26 -2.15 -1.79
CA LEU A 97 7.94 -2.65 -1.36
C LEU A 97 7.73 -2.50 0.15
N THR A 98 8.74 -2.85 0.95
CA THR A 98 8.67 -2.69 2.40
C THR A 98 8.66 -1.22 2.81
N GLY A 99 9.51 -0.41 2.18
CA GLY A 99 9.58 1.03 2.39
C GLY A 99 8.25 1.71 2.08
N SER A 100 7.59 1.37 0.98
CA SER A 100 6.29 1.93 0.61
C SER A 100 5.19 1.53 1.59
N CYS A 101 5.16 0.28 2.05
CA CYS A 101 4.20 -0.19 3.05
C CYS A 101 4.38 0.53 4.41
N ILE A 102 5.63 0.70 4.87
CA ILE A 102 5.93 1.40 6.13
C ILE A 102 5.61 2.90 6.00
N PHE A 103 6.01 3.53 4.90
CA PHE A 103 5.77 4.95 4.66
C PHE A 103 4.27 5.26 4.60
N SER A 104 3.50 4.43 3.89
CA SER A 104 2.04 4.57 3.85
C SER A 104 1.39 4.38 5.22
N LEU A 105 1.90 3.47 6.05
CA LEU A 105 1.45 3.36 7.45
C LEU A 105 1.74 4.60 8.27
N LEU A 106 2.93 5.18 8.13
CA LEU A 106 3.28 6.42 8.83
C LEU A 106 2.34 7.54 8.40
N LEU A 107 2.09 7.69 7.09
CA LEU A 107 1.13 8.68 6.59
C LEU A 107 -0.26 8.47 7.19
N LEU A 108 -0.74 7.23 7.29
CA LEU A 108 -2.03 6.92 7.90
C LEU A 108 -2.08 7.21 9.41
N LEU A 109 -0.99 6.97 10.13
CA LEU A 109 -0.90 7.30 11.56
C LEU A 109 -0.91 8.81 11.81
N PHE A 110 -0.31 9.59 10.91
CA PHE A 110 -0.33 11.06 10.97
C PHE A 110 -1.62 11.66 10.39
N PHE A 111 -2.37 10.91 9.58
CA PHE A 111 -3.62 11.38 9.00
C PHE A 111 -4.70 11.44 10.07
N ARG A 112 -5.08 12.67 10.45
CA ARG A 112 -6.20 12.88 11.37
C ARG A 112 -7.49 12.83 10.57
N GLU A 113 -8.22 11.74 10.76
CA GLU A 113 -9.55 11.51 10.19
C GLU A 113 -10.44 12.75 10.39
N SER A 114 -10.88 13.36 9.30
CA SER A 114 -11.77 14.53 9.30
C SER A 114 -13.04 14.12 8.54
N TYR A 115 -14.04 13.67 9.30
CA TYR A 115 -15.34 13.24 8.77
C TYR A 115 -16.25 14.45 8.52
N ASP A 116 -15.99 15.22 7.45
CA ASP A 116 -16.86 16.36 7.08
C ASP A 116 -18.24 15.90 6.56
N ARG A 117 -18.35 14.69 5.99
CA ARG A 117 -19.60 14.13 5.46
C ARG A 117 -20.62 13.78 6.55
N LEU A 118 -20.15 13.25 7.69
CA LEU A 118 -21.01 12.91 8.85
C LEU A 118 -21.66 14.16 9.47
N TYR A 119 -20.93 15.28 9.53
CA TYR A 119 -21.49 16.55 10.01
C TYR A 119 -22.62 17.06 9.11
N LEU A 120 -22.52 16.82 7.80
CA LEU A 120 -23.52 17.23 6.81
C LEU A 120 -24.77 16.34 6.86
N ASP A 121 -24.63 15.02 7.05
CA ASP A 121 -25.76 14.09 7.26
C ASP A 121 -26.50 14.35 8.59
N VAL A 122 -25.78 14.75 9.64
CA VAL A 122 -26.38 15.18 10.93
C VAL A 122 -27.13 16.50 10.76
N PHE A 123 -26.63 17.44 9.94
CA PHE A 123 -27.29 18.73 9.73
C PHE A 123 -28.56 18.64 8.87
N VAL A 124 -28.63 17.70 7.94
CA VAL A 124 -29.80 17.48 7.06
C VAL A 124 -30.91 16.65 7.76
N SER A 125 -30.59 15.97 8.86
CA SER A 125 -31.55 15.16 9.64
C SER A 125 -32.24 15.91 10.79
N VAL A 126 -31.96 17.22 10.95
CA VAL A 126 -32.66 18.16 11.86
C VAL A 126 -33.57 19.08 11.06
#